data_AF-A0A124IUQ0-F1
#
_entry.id   AF-A0A124IUQ0-F1
#
_cell.length_a   1.000
_cell.length_b   1.000
_cell.length_c   1.000
_cell.angle_alpha   90.00
_cell.angle_beta   90.00
_cell.angle_gamma   90.00
#
_symmetry.space_group_name_H-M   'P 1'
#
loop_
_entity.id
_entity.type
_entity.pdbx_description
1 polymer ?
#
loop_
_entity_poly.entity_id
_entity_poly.type
_entity_poly.pdbx_seq_one_letter_code
_entity_poly.pdbx_strand_id
1 'polypeptide(L)' 'MGGLRGRTFKYFLDFAKYVSDSLGGRVKYWLTINEVNLYVILAYLLGVFPPFRNEHGVHVEGSSKPA' A
#
# COMPACT_ATOMS: atom_id res chain seq x y z
N MET A 1 -1.42 -2.01 12.64
CA MET A 1 -1.95 -1.59 11.32
C MET A 1 -1.05 -0.50 10.75
N GLY A 2 -0.43 -0.77 9.59
CA GLY A 2 0.88 -0.23 9.23
C GLY A 2 0.96 0.70 8.01
N GLY A 3 -0.14 1.30 7.52
CA GLY A 3 -0.07 2.16 6.33
C GLY A 3 0.35 3.62 6.58
N LEU A 4 -0.02 4.19 7.75
CA LEU A 4 0.11 5.64 8.01
C LEU A 4 0.97 5.99 9.24
N ARG A 5 1.66 5.02 9.85
CA ARG A 5 2.49 5.28 11.04
C ARG A 5 3.93 5.57 10.63
N GLY A 6 4.60 6.48 11.34
CA GLY A 6 5.94 6.99 11.03
C GLY A 6 7.10 5.98 11.03
N ARG A 7 6.86 4.66 10.98
CA ARG A 7 7.89 3.63 10.80
C ARG A 7 7.74 2.81 9.52
N THR A 8 6.65 2.96 8.78
CA THR A 8 6.36 2.14 7.59
C THR A 8 7.38 2.32 6.48
N PHE A 9 7.84 3.56 6.27
CA PHE A 9 8.90 3.83 5.29
C PHE A 9 10.19 3.08 5.64
N LYS A 10 10.54 2.93 6.93
CA LYS A 10 11.72 2.18 7.35
C LYS A 10 11.59 0.71 6.98
N TYR A 11 10.44 0.09 7.23
CA TYR A 11 10.21 -1.31 6.84
C TYR A 11 10.28 -1.51 5.33
N PHE A 12 9.75 -0.55 4.55
CA PHE A 12 9.88 -0.58 3.09
C PHE A 12 11.35 -0.48 2.65
N LEU A 13 12.14 0.42 3.25
CA LEU A 13 13.57 0.57 2.95
C LEU A 13 14.37 -0.68 3.32
N ASP A 14 14.12 -1.26 4.49
CA ASP A 14 14.78 -2.49 4.95
C ASP A 14 14.46 -3.64 3.96
N PHE A 15 13.21 -3.76 3.52
CA PHE A 15 12.79 -4.75 2.52
C PHE A 15 13.43 -4.51 1.15
N ALA A 16 13.37 -3.28 0.63
CA ALA A 16 13.94 -2.93 -0.66
C ALA A 16 15.45 -3.18 -0.71
N LYS A 17 16.16 -2.85 0.38
CA LYS A 17 17.58 -3.15 0.52
C LYS A 17 17.85 -4.65 0.47
N TYR A 18 17.14 -5.45 1.27
CA TYR A 18 17.31 -6.89 1.29
C TYR A 18 17.07 -7.52 -0.09
N VAL A 19 16.01 -7.11 -0.78
CA VAL A 19 15.66 -7.62 -2.11
C VAL A 19 16.70 -7.21 -3.16
N SER A 20 17.14 -5.94 -3.15
CA SER A 20 18.16 -5.45 -4.08
C SER A 20 19.51 -6.12 -3.86
N ASP A 21 19.95 -6.29 -2.62
CA ASP A 21 21.20 -6.98 -2.29
C ASP A 21 21.13 -8.46 -2.73
N SER A 22 19.96 -9.11 -2.62
CA SER A 22 19.79 -10.53 -2.94
C SER A 22 19.60 -10.82 -4.43
N LEU A 23 18.90 -9.93 -5.16
CA LEU A 23 18.44 -10.17 -6.52
C LEU A 23 18.97 -9.17 -7.55
N GLY A 24 19.70 -8.13 -7.13
CA GLY A 24 20.17 -7.04 -7.98
C GLY A 24 21.02 -7.50 -9.16
N GLY A 25 21.81 -8.56 -9.00
CA GLY A 25 22.58 -9.16 -10.10
C GLY A 25 21.76 -9.94 -11.13
N ARG A 26 20.48 -10.20 -10.86
CA ARG A 26 19.58 -11.01 -11.71
C ARG A 26 18.42 -10.20 -12.30
N VAL A 27 18.14 -9.02 -11.76
CA VAL A 27 16.97 -8.20 -12.12
C VAL A 27 17.42 -6.91 -12.78
N LYS A 28 17.03 -6.74 -14.05
CA LYS A 28 17.40 -5.58 -14.88
C LYS A 28 16.49 -4.37 -14.67
N TYR A 29 15.23 -4.60 -14.33
CA TYR A 29 14.22 -3.55 -14.18
C TYR A 29 13.43 -3.74 -12.88
N TRP A 30 13.17 -2.63 -12.20
CA TRP A 30 12.46 -2.60 -10.93
C TRP A 30 11.24 -1.70 -11.01
N LEU A 31 10.10 -2.20 -10.57
CA LEU A 31 8.93 -1.39 -10.27
C LEU A 31 8.86 -1.19 -8.76
N THR A 32 8.94 0.06 -8.30
CA THR A 32 8.98 0.36 -6.86
C THR A 32 7.61 0.22 -6.20
N ILE A 33 6.61 0.94 -6.71
CA ILE A 33 5.22 0.90 -6.23
C ILE A 33 4.31 0.81 -7.45
N ASN A 34 3.45 -0.20 -7.47
CA ASN A 34 2.41 -0.34 -8.48
C ASN A 34 1.17 0.47 -8.10
N GLU A 35 0.61 1.22 -9.05
CA GLU A 35 -0.74 1.84 -8.95
C GLU A 35 -1.00 2.63 -7.66
N VAL A 36 -0.08 3.52 -7.29
CA VAL A 36 -0.16 4.30 -6.04
C VAL A 36 -1.50 5.05 -5.88
N ASN A 37 -2.05 5.55 -6.98
CA ASN A 37 -3.35 6.22 -7.02
C ASN A 37 -4.49 5.29 -6.57
N LEU A 38 -4.50 4.02 -6.99
CA LEU A 38 -5.54 3.07 -6.62
C LEU A 38 -5.43 2.67 -5.14
N TYR A 39 -4.22 2.53 -4.60
CA TYR A 39 -4.06 2.28 -3.16
C TYR A 39 -4.66 3.42 -2.31
N VAL A 40 -4.42 4.68 -2.67
CA VAL A 40 -4.99 5.82 -1.94
C VAL A 40 -6.51 5.88 -2.10
N ILE A 41 -6.99 5.77 -3.34
CA ILE A 41 -8.43 5.87 -3.65
C ILE A 41 -9.20 4.72 -3.00
N LEU A 42 -8.82 3.47 -3.27
CA LEU A 42 -9.59 2.33 -2.82
C LEU A 42 -9.49 2.13 -1.30
N ALA A 43 -8.34 2.44 -0.69
CA ALA A 43 -8.08 2.08 0.71
C ALA A 43 -8.37 3.16 1.74
N TYR A 44 -8.28 4.45 1.36
CA TYR A 44 -8.43 5.59 2.27
C TYR A 44 -9.59 6.52 1.87
N LEU A 45 -9.86 6.68 0.57
CA LEU A 45 -11.00 7.46 0.10
C LEU A 45 -12.30 6.65 0.13
N LEU A 46 -12.33 5.48 -0.53
CA LEU A 46 -13.53 4.63 -0.64
C LEU A 46 -13.63 3.58 0.47
N GLY A 47 -12.51 3.17 1.06
CA GLY A 47 -12.48 2.16 2.12
C GLY A 47 -12.87 0.74 1.69
N VAL A 48 -12.72 0.41 0.41
CA VAL A 48 -13.07 -0.90 -0.20
C VAL A 48 -11.87 -1.83 -0.41
N PHE A 49 -10.66 -1.34 -0.14
CA PHE A 49 -9.42 -2.11 -0.20
C PHE A 49 -8.67 -1.98 1.13
N PRO A 50 -7.86 -2.96 1.58
CA PRO A 50 -7.12 -2.85 2.83
C PRO A 50 -6.31 -1.55 2.92
N PRO A 51 -6.35 -0.82 4.06
CA PRO A 51 -6.89 -1.23 5.36
C PRO A 51 -8.37 -0.87 5.61
N PHE A 52 -9.16 -0.65 4.56
CA PHE A 52 -10.60 -0.33 4.64
C PHE A 52 -10.89 0.89 5.51
N ARG A 53 -10.11 1.96 5.30
CA ARG A 53 -10.28 3.24 6.00
C ARG A 53 -11.04 4.20 5.09
N ASN A 54 -12.05 4.85 5.63
CA ASN A 54 -12.80 5.90 4.95
C ASN A 54 -12.69 7.17 5.80
N GLU A 55 -11.51 7.78 5.79
CA GLU A 55 -11.19 8.91 6.67
C GLU A 55 -12.02 10.17 6.39
N HIS A 56 -12.70 10.22 5.24
CA HIS A 56 -13.57 11.32 4.83
C HIS A 56 -15.06 10.95 4.75
N GLY A 57 -15.48 9.77 5.22
CA GLY A 57 -16.89 9.40 5.27
C GLY A 57 -17.61 9.29 3.91
N VAL A 58 -16.86 9.17 2.81
CA VAL A 58 -17.44 8.91 1.49
C VAL A 58 -17.97 7.47 1.48
N HIS A 59 -19.28 7.32 1.70
CA HIS A 59 -19.94 6.04 1.58
C HIS A 59 -20.32 5.77 0.14
N VAL A 60 -19.65 4.79 -0.46
CA VAL A 60 -20.09 4.21 -1.73
C VAL A 60 -21.20 3.21 -1.41
N GLU A 61 -22.40 3.46 -1.93
CA GLU A 61 -23.52 2.52 -1.81
C GLU A 61 -23.10 1.12 -2.32
N GLY A 62 -23.34 0.09 -1.52
CA GLY A 62 -22.96 -1.29 -1.84
C GLY A 62 -21.57 -1.75 -1.36
N SER A 63 -20.75 -0.86 -0.79
CA SER A 63 -19.49 -1.26 -0.15
C SER A 63 -19.72 -1.76 1.28
N SER A 64 -20.01 -3.06 1.44
CA SER A 64 -19.93 -3.69 2.75
C SER A 64 -18.46 -3.82 3.16
N LYS A 65 -18.16 -3.46 4.41
CA LYS A 65 -16.87 -3.80 5.02
C LYS A 65 -16.78 -5.32 5.05
N PRO A 66 -15.75 -5.97 4.48
CA PRO A 66 -15.62 -7.41 4.59
C PRO A 66 -15.54 -7.80 6.08
N ALA A 67 -16.23 -8.90 6.42
CA ALA A 67 -16.39 -9.39 7.79
C ALA A 67 -15.07 -9.62 8.52
#